data_AF-A0A7W4C786-F1
#
_entry.id   AF-A0A7W4C786-F1
#
_cell.length_a   1.000
_cell.length_b   1.000
_cell.length_c   1.000
_cell.angle_alpha   90.00
_cell.angle_beta   90.00
_cell.angle_gamma   90.00
#
_symmetry.space_group_name_H-M   'P 1'
#
loop_
_entity.id
_entity.type
_entity.pdbx_description
1 polymer ?
#
loop_
_entity_poly.entity_id
_entity_poly.type
_entity_poly.pdbx_seq_one_letter_code
_entity_poly.pdbx_strand_id
1 'polypeptide(L)'
;VVTKVSILDSDNDGVTDRIYASDISGNVWRMDLPAADKSTWTIFKFASISDGSSPNDRMFFSEPALAQTQFSNIHSTSGVLSYQNTPYDAVAIGTGNRTHPLDTYTNDMFFVFQDRNVVTKSYTSTEAPATLGFSDLYNVTSVPPTSQAQNIEFGTKRGWYYDFTSAGEKSLSSSLIFDGKVYFTSFIPPAGGTIDYDLGVCDLSGEGRLYVLDLHKGTRTYSELYYDLGERVPDTPQIVIPKADTGNDTIAYIIGVGKGECVGSDCKGTVVLGSGLTTNRIYYHIEE
;
A
#
# COMPACT_ATOMS: atom_id res chain seq x y z
N VAL A 1 15.04 14.28 -1.54
CA VAL A 1 13.99 14.04 -0.53
C VAL A 1 14.02 12.55 -0.22
N VAL A 2 14.21 12.17 1.04
CA VAL A 2 14.04 10.79 1.50
C VAL A 2 12.74 10.78 2.29
N THR A 3 11.83 9.87 1.96
CA THR A 3 10.56 9.69 2.67
C THR A 3 10.82 9.10 4.06
N LYS A 4 9.82 9.11 4.94
CA LYS A 4 9.94 8.36 6.21
C LYS A 4 10.12 6.88 5.87
N VAL A 5 10.99 6.22 6.64
CA VAL A 5 11.31 4.80 6.45
C VAL A 5 10.39 3.94 7.29
N SER A 6 10.18 2.72 6.82
CA SER A 6 9.36 1.71 7.49
C SER A 6 10.26 0.63 8.04
N ILE A 7 10.07 0.27 9.30
CA ILE A 7 10.90 -0.69 10.00
C ILE A 7 10.11 -1.97 10.30
N LEU A 8 10.83 -3.07 10.43
CA LEU A 8 10.25 -4.37 10.71
C LEU A 8 11.18 -5.12 11.66
N ASP A 9 10.60 -5.56 12.76
CA ASP A 9 11.14 -6.54 13.71
C ASP A 9 10.49 -7.88 13.36
N SER A 10 11.27 -8.81 12.81
CA SER A 10 10.77 -10.01 12.14
C SER A 10 10.68 -11.22 13.06
N ASP A 11 11.38 -11.20 14.19
CA ASP A 11 11.35 -12.24 15.21
C ASP A 11 10.75 -11.76 16.55
N ASN A 12 10.35 -10.48 16.63
CA ASN A 12 9.66 -9.86 17.73
C ASN A 12 10.50 -9.82 19.02
N ASP A 13 11.81 -9.57 18.88
CA ASP A 13 12.74 -9.41 19.99
C ASP A 13 12.89 -7.94 20.47
N GLY A 14 12.24 -6.99 19.78
CA GLY A 14 12.29 -5.56 20.03
C GLY A 14 13.39 -4.82 19.26
N VAL A 15 14.13 -5.51 18.39
CA VAL A 15 15.20 -4.96 17.55
C VAL A 15 14.74 -4.87 16.10
N THR A 16 15.15 -3.80 15.41
CA THR A 16 14.85 -3.65 13.99
C THR A 16 15.75 -4.54 13.15
N ASP A 17 15.13 -5.45 12.41
CA ASP A 17 15.81 -6.35 11.50
C ASP A 17 15.88 -5.81 10.07
N ARG A 18 14.81 -5.15 9.62
CA ARG A 18 14.66 -4.74 8.22
C ARG A 18 14.09 -3.35 8.10
N ILE A 19 14.58 -2.61 7.12
CA ILE A 19 14.16 -1.24 6.83
C ILE A 19 13.82 -1.13 5.35
N TYR A 20 12.66 -0.54 5.05
CA TYR A 20 12.25 -0.18 3.70
C TYR A 20 12.21 1.34 3.57
N ALA A 21 12.82 1.86 2.50
CA ALA A 21 12.86 3.29 2.19
C ALA A 21 12.51 3.51 0.73
N SER A 22 11.85 4.62 0.40
CA SER A 22 11.54 4.99 -0.98
C SER A 22 12.20 6.31 -1.37
N ASP A 23 12.38 6.51 -2.67
CA ASP A 23 12.95 7.74 -3.22
C ASP A 23 12.12 8.34 -4.36
N ILE A 24 12.42 9.60 -4.66
CA ILE A 24 11.76 10.38 -5.72
C ILE A 24 12.09 9.89 -7.13
N SER A 25 13.05 8.98 -7.29
CA SER A 25 13.37 8.35 -8.57
C SER A 25 12.58 7.06 -8.79
N GLY A 26 11.55 6.81 -7.97
CA GLY A 26 10.66 5.67 -8.10
C GLY A 26 11.29 4.35 -7.67
N ASN A 27 12.28 4.38 -6.78
CA ASN A 27 12.88 3.18 -6.20
C ASN A 27 12.38 2.91 -4.78
N VAL A 28 12.32 1.63 -4.42
CA VAL A 28 12.23 1.17 -3.04
C VAL A 28 13.51 0.40 -2.72
N TRP A 29 14.12 0.72 -1.58
CA TRP A 29 15.33 0.12 -1.06
C TRP A 29 14.98 -0.73 0.16
N ARG A 30 15.59 -1.91 0.24
CA ARG A 30 15.53 -2.77 1.41
C ARG A 30 16.92 -2.84 2.05
N MET A 31 16.95 -2.67 3.37
CA MET A 31 18.13 -2.88 4.20
C MET A 31 17.87 -4.00 5.19
N ASP A 32 18.83 -4.91 5.34
CA ASP A 32 18.81 -6.01 6.30
C ASP A 32 19.89 -5.81 7.37
N LEU A 33 19.50 -5.98 8.63
CA LEU A 33 20.28 -5.75 9.85
C LEU A 33 20.30 -7.06 10.69
N PRO A 34 20.94 -8.14 10.22
CA PRO A 34 20.81 -9.47 10.83
C PRO A 34 21.52 -9.63 12.19
N ALA A 35 22.34 -8.66 12.58
CA ALA A 35 23.07 -8.68 13.84
C ALA A 35 23.44 -7.25 14.27
N ALA A 36 23.81 -7.08 15.55
CA ALA A 36 24.32 -5.81 16.07
C ALA A 36 25.62 -5.35 15.38
N ASP A 37 26.39 -6.28 14.78
CA ASP A 37 27.56 -5.95 13.98
C ASP A 37 27.14 -5.31 12.65
N LYS A 38 27.32 -4.00 12.56
CA LYS A 38 26.99 -3.17 11.39
C LYS A 38 27.72 -3.57 10.11
N SER A 39 28.83 -4.32 10.21
CA SER A 39 29.55 -4.81 9.03
C SER A 39 28.74 -5.84 8.23
N THR A 40 27.75 -6.47 8.89
CA THR A 40 26.84 -7.45 8.29
C THR A 40 25.60 -6.81 7.67
N TRP A 41 25.40 -5.51 7.84
CA TRP A 41 24.24 -4.81 7.33
C TRP A 41 24.36 -4.62 5.83
N THR A 42 23.29 -4.90 5.10
CA THR A 42 23.30 -4.87 3.64
C THR A 42 22.11 -4.10 3.12
N ILE A 43 22.28 -3.46 1.96
CA ILE A 43 21.22 -2.71 1.28
C ILE A 43 21.20 -3.08 -0.19
N PHE A 44 20.00 -3.22 -0.74
CA PHE A 44 19.80 -3.45 -2.17
C PHE A 44 18.53 -2.76 -2.65
N LYS A 45 18.44 -2.57 -3.98
CA LYS A 45 17.26 -2.00 -4.62
C LYS A 45 16.19 -3.09 -4.72
N PHE A 46 15.15 -2.96 -3.90
CA PHE A 46 14.04 -3.90 -3.85
C PHE A 46 13.08 -3.75 -5.04
N ALA A 47 12.71 -2.52 -5.40
CA ALA A 47 11.82 -2.24 -6.53
C ALA A 47 12.21 -0.95 -7.28
N SER A 48 11.83 -0.87 -8.55
CA SER A 48 12.03 0.29 -9.42
C SER A 48 10.87 0.41 -10.42
N ILE A 49 10.09 1.48 -10.34
CA ILE A 49 8.88 1.67 -11.16
C ILE A 49 8.88 2.93 -12.04
N SER A 50 9.90 3.78 -11.93
CA SER A 50 10.04 4.94 -12.81
C SER A 50 10.90 4.55 -14.02
N ASP A 51 10.56 5.09 -15.19
CA ASP A 51 11.45 5.09 -16.36
C ASP A 51 12.18 6.44 -16.54
N GLY A 52 11.94 7.40 -15.63
CA GLY A 52 12.56 8.72 -15.61
C GLY A 52 12.02 9.70 -16.68
N SER A 53 10.89 9.37 -17.33
CA SER A 53 10.29 10.21 -18.37
C SER A 53 8.76 10.25 -18.30
N SER A 54 8.16 11.41 -18.58
CA SER A 54 6.70 11.53 -18.66
C SER A 54 6.10 10.58 -19.71
N PRO A 55 4.97 9.89 -19.44
CA PRO A 55 4.13 9.99 -18.25
C PRO A 55 4.50 9.02 -17.12
N ASN A 56 5.64 8.35 -17.21
CA ASN A 56 6.06 7.29 -16.29
C ASN A 56 7.15 7.75 -15.29
N ASP A 57 7.40 9.06 -15.18
CA ASP A 57 8.29 9.65 -14.17
C ASP A 57 7.59 9.66 -12.80
N ARG A 58 7.44 8.46 -12.26
CA ARG A 58 6.69 8.17 -11.04
C ARG A 58 7.59 8.32 -9.82
N MET A 59 7.17 9.16 -8.88
CA MET A 59 7.96 9.50 -7.70
C MET A 59 7.29 9.00 -6.43
N PHE A 60 8.07 8.47 -5.49
CA PHE A 60 7.56 8.16 -4.16
C PHE A 60 7.82 9.33 -3.19
N PHE A 61 6.75 9.86 -2.60
CA PHE A 61 6.79 10.92 -1.59
C PHE A 61 6.24 10.48 -0.22
N SER A 62 5.65 9.29 -0.13
CA SER A 62 5.09 8.72 1.09
C SER A 62 5.93 7.54 1.61
N GLU A 63 5.79 7.29 2.91
CA GLU A 63 6.37 6.12 3.59
C GLU A 63 5.64 4.84 3.12
N PRO A 64 6.36 3.76 2.77
CA PRO A 64 5.75 2.47 2.46
C PRO A 64 4.99 1.90 3.67
N ALA A 65 3.78 1.36 3.49
CA ALA A 65 3.14 0.57 4.55
C ALA A 65 3.63 -0.88 4.48
N LEU A 66 3.98 -1.45 5.64
CA LEU A 66 4.49 -2.81 5.76
C LEU A 66 3.53 -3.72 6.53
N ALA A 67 3.44 -4.99 6.13
CA ALA A 67 2.82 -6.03 6.93
C ALA A 67 3.44 -7.41 6.62
N GLN A 68 3.86 -8.15 7.65
CA GLN A 68 4.20 -9.56 7.49
C GLN A 68 2.92 -10.37 7.35
N THR A 69 2.83 -11.19 6.31
CA THR A 69 1.64 -11.99 6.06
C THR A 69 1.98 -13.23 5.22
N GLN A 70 0.96 -14.03 4.92
CA GLN A 70 1.09 -15.16 4.02
C GLN A 70 -0.20 -15.32 3.21
N PHE A 71 -0.07 -15.85 2.00
CA PHE A 71 -1.24 -16.17 1.17
C PHE A 71 -1.10 -17.55 0.53
N SER A 72 -2.25 -18.16 0.22
CA SER A 72 -2.28 -19.40 -0.55
C SER A 72 -2.07 -19.09 -2.02
N ASN A 73 -0.89 -19.44 -2.53
CA ASN A 73 -0.49 -19.25 -3.91
C ASN A 73 -0.81 -20.48 -4.76
N ILE A 74 -1.23 -20.27 -6.00
CA ILE A 74 -1.60 -21.34 -6.93
C ILE A 74 -0.54 -21.45 -8.02
N HIS A 75 -0.06 -22.66 -8.27
CA HIS A 75 0.85 -22.98 -9.36
C HIS A 75 0.27 -24.09 -10.23
N SER A 76 0.55 -24.04 -11.53
CA SER A 76 0.25 -25.12 -12.47
C SER A 76 1.53 -25.62 -13.12
N THR A 77 1.77 -26.92 -13.06
CA THR A 77 2.89 -27.58 -13.74
C THR A 77 2.33 -28.74 -14.54
N SER A 78 2.49 -28.70 -15.86
CA SER A 78 1.97 -29.71 -16.79
C SER A 78 0.46 -29.99 -16.61
N GLY A 79 -0.33 -28.97 -16.28
CA GLY A 79 -1.77 -29.07 -16.05
C GLY A 79 -2.18 -29.54 -14.64
N VAL A 80 -1.23 -29.91 -13.79
CA VAL A 80 -1.49 -30.27 -12.38
C VAL A 80 -1.41 -29.03 -11.52
N LEU A 81 -2.46 -28.80 -10.70
CA LEU A 81 -2.53 -27.68 -9.78
C LEU A 81 -1.89 -28.02 -8.44
N SER A 82 -1.15 -27.07 -7.89
CA SER A 82 -0.60 -27.12 -6.53
C SER A 82 -0.88 -25.81 -5.80
N TYR A 83 -1.02 -25.91 -4.47
CA TYR A 83 -1.35 -24.80 -3.59
C TYR A 83 -0.28 -24.72 -2.51
N GLN A 84 0.33 -23.55 -2.34
CA GLN A 84 1.39 -23.35 -1.36
C GLN A 84 1.16 -22.06 -0.59
N ASN A 85 1.14 -22.16 0.75
CA ASN A 85 1.19 -20.98 1.60
C ASN A 85 2.56 -20.33 1.47
N THR A 86 2.58 -19.09 0.97
CA THR A 86 3.80 -18.32 0.72
C THR A 86 3.83 -17.14 1.69
N PRO A 87 4.75 -17.13 2.68
CA PRO A 87 4.96 -15.96 3.52
C PRO A 87 5.64 -14.86 2.71
N TYR A 88 5.29 -13.61 3.01
CA TYR A 88 5.91 -12.43 2.41
C TYR A 88 5.70 -11.19 3.29
N ASP A 89 6.58 -10.21 3.16
CA ASP A 89 6.30 -8.86 3.63
C ASP A 89 5.59 -8.10 2.52
N ALA A 90 4.38 -7.64 2.80
CA ALA A 90 3.68 -6.73 1.92
C ALA A 90 4.31 -5.35 2.03
N VAL A 91 4.71 -4.77 0.89
CA VAL A 91 5.21 -3.39 0.81
C VAL A 91 4.22 -2.61 -0.06
N ALA A 92 3.36 -1.83 0.57
CA ALA A 92 2.33 -1.05 -0.10
C ALA A 92 2.73 0.43 -0.19
N ILE A 93 2.70 1.01 -1.39
CA ILE A 93 3.13 2.39 -1.61
C ILE A 93 2.51 2.97 -2.89
N GLY A 94 2.13 4.25 -2.84
CA GLY A 94 1.61 5.00 -3.98
C GLY A 94 2.60 6.03 -4.50
N THR A 95 2.57 6.29 -5.81
CA THR A 95 3.35 7.35 -6.42
C THR A 95 2.55 8.65 -6.47
N GLY A 96 3.26 9.76 -6.40
CA GLY A 96 2.67 11.09 -6.49
C GLY A 96 3.64 12.19 -6.12
N ASN A 97 3.78 13.18 -7.00
CA ASN A 97 4.65 14.32 -6.74
C ASN A 97 3.97 15.34 -5.81
N ARG A 98 4.28 15.28 -4.51
CA ARG A 98 3.73 16.21 -3.51
C ARG A 98 4.17 17.66 -3.70
N THR A 99 5.28 17.91 -4.40
CA THR A 99 5.72 19.29 -4.70
C THR A 99 4.97 19.91 -5.88
N HIS A 100 4.36 19.08 -6.73
CA HIS A 100 3.56 19.50 -7.88
C HIS A 100 2.19 18.79 -7.86
N PRO A 101 1.35 19.04 -6.82
CA PRO A 101 0.10 18.32 -6.65
C PRO A 101 -0.91 18.61 -7.76
N LEU A 102 -0.78 19.74 -8.46
CA LEU A 102 -1.66 20.17 -9.56
C LEU A 102 -1.26 19.61 -10.93
N ASP A 103 -0.09 18.97 -11.05
CA ASP A 103 0.40 18.43 -12.32
C ASP A 103 -0.45 17.23 -12.80
N THR A 104 -0.63 17.11 -14.11
CA THR A 104 -1.35 16.02 -14.77
C THR A 104 -0.50 15.21 -15.75
N TYR A 105 0.82 15.46 -15.84
CA TYR A 105 1.71 14.80 -16.80
C TYR A 105 2.06 13.34 -16.44
N THR A 106 2.17 13.01 -15.16
CA THR A 106 2.53 11.66 -14.69
C THR A 106 1.29 10.80 -14.48
N ASN A 107 1.32 9.58 -15.00
CA ASN A 107 0.36 8.52 -14.71
C ASN A 107 0.80 7.81 -13.44
N ASP A 108 0.42 8.40 -12.30
CA ASP A 108 0.70 7.87 -10.97
C ASP A 108 -0.10 6.58 -10.70
N MET A 109 0.42 5.75 -9.80
CA MET A 109 -0.10 4.42 -9.54
C MET A 109 0.05 4.05 -8.05
N PHE A 110 -0.72 3.05 -7.62
CA PHE A 110 -0.55 2.40 -6.33
C PHE A 110 0.00 0.99 -6.50
N PHE A 111 0.94 0.59 -5.64
CA PHE A 111 1.64 -0.69 -5.71
C PHE A 111 1.52 -1.45 -4.40
N VAL A 112 1.42 -2.78 -4.49
CA VAL A 112 1.67 -3.70 -3.39
C VAL A 112 2.66 -4.74 -3.88
N PHE A 113 3.89 -4.69 -3.36
CA PHE A 113 4.95 -5.66 -3.65
C PHE A 113 4.93 -6.79 -2.62
N GLN A 114 5.37 -7.96 -3.04
CA GLN A 114 5.57 -9.13 -2.18
C GLN A 114 7.06 -9.41 -2.02
N ASP A 115 7.63 -9.05 -0.87
CA ASP A 115 8.96 -9.52 -0.53
C ASP A 115 8.89 -10.92 0.10
N ARG A 116 9.22 -11.94 -0.70
CA ARG A 116 9.19 -13.34 -0.26
C ARG A 116 10.44 -13.75 0.52
N ASN A 117 11.44 -12.88 0.66
CA ASN A 117 12.63 -13.15 1.46
C ASN A 117 12.42 -12.65 2.89
N VAL A 118 11.51 -13.30 3.62
CA VAL A 118 11.05 -12.84 4.93
C VAL A 118 12.05 -13.02 6.08
N VAL A 119 13.12 -13.79 5.84
CA VAL A 119 14.17 -14.03 6.84
C VAL A 119 15.29 -13.02 6.64
N THR A 120 15.59 -12.27 7.69
CA THR A 120 16.66 -11.27 7.72
C THR A 120 18.02 -11.93 7.60
N LYS A 121 18.84 -11.43 6.69
CA LYS A 121 20.21 -11.93 6.47
C LYS A 121 21.07 -10.90 5.72
N SER A 122 22.37 -11.07 5.76
CA SER A 122 23.29 -10.32 4.89
C SER A 122 23.17 -10.81 3.44
N TYR A 123 23.10 -9.87 2.51
CA TYR A 123 23.18 -10.14 1.08
C TYR A 123 24.51 -9.69 0.50
N THR A 124 25.25 -10.60 -0.13
CA THR A 124 26.32 -10.19 -1.06
C THR A 124 25.70 -9.63 -2.34
N SER A 125 26.47 -8.86 -3.11
CA SER A 125 25.98 -8.25 -4.37
C SER A 125 25.45 -9.26 -5.39
N THR A 126 25.90 -10.52 -5.33
CA THR A 126 25.46 -11.61 -6.20
C THR A 126 24.26 -12.40 -5.67
N GLU A 127 23.95 -12.27 -4.38
CA GLU A 127 22.86 -13.00 -3.71
C GLU A 127 21.63 -12.13 -3.47
N ALA A 128 21.78 -10.80 -3.61
CA ALA A 128 20.67 -9.86 -3.52
C ALA A 128 19.56 -10.25 -4.51
N PRO A 129 18.28 -10.25 -4.06
CA PRO A 129 17.14 -10.49 -4.95
C PRO A 129 17.14 -9.51 -6.12
N ALA A 130 16.68 -9.98 -7.29
CA ALA A 130 16.48 -9.12 -8.44
C ALA A 130 15.48 -8.00 -8.10
N THR A 131 15.77 -6.78 -8.57
CA THR A 131 14.88 -5.63 -8.42
C THR A 131 13.54 -5.89 -9.12
N LEU A 132 12.44 -5.73 -8.38
CA LEU A 132 11.10 -5.86 -8.92
C LEU A 132 10.73 -4.67 -9.81
N GLY A 133 10.15 -4.95 -10.97
CA GLY A 133 9.58 -3.95 -11.87
C GLY A 133 8.14 -4.28 -12.26
N PHE A 134 7.60 -3.54 -13.24
CA PHE A 134 6.21 -3.72 -13.70
C PHE A 134 5.87 -5.13 -14.18
N SER A 135 6.79 -5.80 -14.86
CA SER A 135 6.58 -7.16 -15.37
C SER A 135 6.35 -8.18 -14.26
N ASP A 136 6.83 -7.89 -13.05
CA ASP A 136 6.70 -8.75 -11.88
C ASP A 136 5.36 -8.58 -11.17
N LEU A 137 4.54 -7.60 -11.56
CA LEU A 137 3.28 -7.27 -10.91
C LEU A 137 2.07 -7.63 -11.78
N TYR A 138 0.95 -7.86 -11.12
CA TYR A 138 -0.36 -8.04 -11.76
C TYR A 138 -1.12 -6.71 -11.82
N ASN A 139 -1.76 -6.40 -12.95
CA ASN A 139 -2.60 -5.21 -13.08
C ASN A 139 -4.01 -5.52 -12.52
N VAL A 140 -4.44 -4.80 -11.48
CA VAL A 140 -5.79 -4.96 -10.89
C VAL A 140 -6.70 -3.76 -11.18
N THR A 141 -6.30 -2.83 -12.04
CA THR A 141 -7.04 -1.59 -12.35
C THR A 141 -8.47 -1.87 -12.78
N SER A 142 -8.66 -2.80 -13.72
CA SER A 142 -9.98 -3.13 -14.25
C SER A 142 -10.64 -4.24 -13.43
N VAL A 143 -10.00 -5.39 -13.32
CA VAL A 143 -10.53 -6.58 -12.65
C VAL A 143 -9.40 -7.32 -11.93
N PRO A 144 -9.58 -7.68 -10.65
CA PRO A 144 -8.64 -8.56 -9.93
C PRO A 144 -8.66 -9.99 -10.50
N PRO A 145 -7.72 -10.87 -10.15
CA PRO A 145 -7.75 -12.27 -10.60
C PRO A 145 -8.96 -13.01 -10.04
N THR A 146 -9.96 -13.29 -10.88
CA THR A 146 -11.23 -13.93 -10.47
C THR A 146 -11.38 -15.37 -10.97
N SER A 147 -10.76 -15.71 -12.11
CA SER A 147 -10.74 -17.07 -12.65
C SER A 147 -9.52 -17.87 -12.19
N GLN A 148 -9.58 -19.20 -12.32
CA GLN A 148 -8.43 -20.07 -12.01
C GLN A 148 -7.21 -19.73 -12.87
N ALA A 149 -7.38 -19.48 -14.17
CA ALA A 149 -6.30 -19.12 -15.07
C ALA A 149 -5.61 -17.81 -14.63
N GLN A 150 -6.39 -16.79 -14.27
CA GLN A 150 -5.84 -15.53 -13.74
C GLN A 150 -5.16 -15.70 -12.39
N ASN A 151 -5.65 -16.58 -11.52
CA ASN A 151 -4.99 -16.86 -10.25
C ASN A 151 -3.66 -17.62 -10.43
N ILE A 152 -3.56 -18.50 -11.43
CA ILE A 152 -2.29 -19.14 -11.81
C ILE A 152 -1.31 -18.09 -12.35
N GLU A 153 -1.78 -17.19 -13.22
CA GLU A 153 -0.97 -16.08 -13.73
C GLU A 153 -0.48 -15.19 -12.58
N PHE A 154 -1.39 -14.76 -11.71
CA PHE A 154 -1.06 -14.00 -10.49
C PHE A 154 -0.01 -14.73 -9.64
N GLY A 155 -0.09 -16.05 -9.54
CA GLY A 155 0.85 -16.81 -8.73
C GLY A 155 2.30 -16.79 -9.21
N THR A 156 2.53 -16.40 -10.48
CA THR A 156 3.87 -16.13 -11.02
C THR A 156 4.40 -14.74 -10.66
N LYS A 157 3.51 -13.82 -10.27
CA LYS A 157 3.83 -12.42 -9.93
C LYS A 157 4.35 -12.28 -8.49
N ARG A 158 4.84 -11.09 -8.17
CA ARG A 158 5.36 -10.65 -6.87
C ARG A 158 4.58 -9.44 -6.35
N GLY A 159 3.26 -9.43 -6.57
CA GLY A 159 2.38 -8.37 -6.13
C GLY A 159 1.44 -7.89 -7.23
N TRP A 160 0.88 -6.70 -7.00
CA TRP A 160 -0.06 -6.06 -7.92
C TRP A 160 0.10 -4.54 -7.92
N TYR A 161 -0.47 -3.91 -8.94
CA TYR A 161 -0.60 -2.46 -9.01
C TYR A 161 -2.00 -2.05 -9.47
N TYR A 162 -2.39 -0.85 -9.05
CA TYR A 162 -3.60 -0.16 -9.47
C TYR A 162 -3.20 1.15 -10.14
N ASP A 163 -3.63 1.33 -11.38
CA ASP A 163 -3.39 2.53 -12.19
C ASP A 163 -4.48 3.57 -11.92
N PHE A 164 -4.09 4.78 -11.51
CA PHE A 164 -5.05 5.84 -11.29
C PHE A 164 -5.58 6.33 -12.64
N THR A 165 -6.90 6.28 -12.81
CA THR A 165 -7.52 6.49 -14.13
C THR A 165 -7.90 7.94 -14.41
N SER A 166 -7.93 8.81 -13.39
CA SER A 166 -8.22 10.23 -13.56
C SER A 166 -6.93 11.00 -13.88
N ALA A 167 -7.02 12.03 -14.74
CA ALA A 167 -5.85 12.78 -15.17
C ALA A 167 -5.15 13.47 -13.97
N GLY A 168 -3.86 13.16 -13.78
CA GLY A 168 -3.06 13.68 -12.67
C GLY A 168 -3.44 13.17 -11.30
N GLU A 169 -4.30 12.16 -11.20
CA GLU A 169 -4.62 11.53 -9.93
C GLU A 169 -3.38 10.86 -9.33
N LYS A 170 -3.12 11.11 -8.04
CA LYS A 170 -1.86 10.70 -7.40
C LYS A 170 -2.02 10.41 -5.92
N SER A 171 -1.11 9.61 -5.36
CA SER A 171 -1.08 9.32 -3.92
C SER A 171 -0.11 10.26 -3.21
N LEU A 172 -0.63 11.04 -2.25
CA LEU A 172 0.14 12.09 -1.54
C LEU A 172 0.42 11.77 -0.06
N SER A 173 -0.08 10.63 0.41
CA SER A 173 0.01 10.17 1.79
C SER A 173 0.37 8.69 1.84
N SER A 174 0.71 8.19 3.02
CA SER A 174 0.97 6.77 3.22
C SER A 174 -0.33 5.97 3.24
N SER A 175 -0.23 4.69 2.89
CA SER A 175 -1.33 3.75 3.04
C SER A 175 -1.38 3.16 4.45
N LEU A 176 -2.47 2.47 4.74
CA LEU A 176 -2.69 1.71 5.96
C LEU A 176 -3.00 0.26 5.58
N ILE A 177 -2.36 -0.70 6.25
CA ILE A 177 -2.69 -2.13 6.09
C ILE A 177 -3.40 -2.59 7.36
N PHE A 178 -4.59 -3.15 7.21
CA PHE A 178 -5.37 -3.66 8.33
C PHE A 178 -6.32 -4.76 7.87
N ASP A 179 -6.40 -5.84 8.64
CA ASP A 179 -7.31 -6.98 8.43
C ASP A 179 -7.29 -7.54 6.99
N GLY A 180 -6.08 -7.77 6.46
CA GLY A 180 -5.89 -8.30 5.11
C GLY A 180 -6.27 -7.34 3.98
N LYS A 181 -6.53 -6.07 4.28
CA LYS A 181 -6.84 -5.01 3.31
C LYS A 181 -5.79 -3.92 3.35
N VAL A 182 -5.64 -3.24 2.21
CA VAL A 182 -4.87 -2.01 2.09
C VAL A 182 -5.83 -0.85 1.84
N TYR A 183 -5.68 0.20 2.63
CA TYR A 183 -6.42 1.44 2.58
C TYR A 183 -5.46 2.52 2.11
N PHE A 184 -5.75 3.16 0.99
CA PHE A 184 -4.89 4.22 0.45
C PHE A 184 -5.74 5.31 -0.16
N THR A 185 -5.21 6.53 -0.12
CA THR A 185 -5.91 7.69 -0.66
C THR A 185 -5.22 8.24 -1.90
N SER A 186 -6.01 8.84 -2.77
CA SER A 186 -5.53 9.62 -3.90
C SER A 186 -6.09 11.05 -3.85
N PHE A 187 -5.42 11.94 -4.56
CA PHE A 187 -5.84 13.30 -4.82
C PHE A 187 -5.90 13.51 -6.33
N ILE A 188 -7.00 14.08 -6.80
CA ILE A 188 -7.22 14.45 -8.18
C ILE A 188 -7.12 15.97 -8.25
N PRO A 189 -6.17 16.52 -9.02
CA PRO A 189 -6.07 17.95 -9.18
C PRO A 189 -7.32 18.49 -9.90
N PRO A 190 -7.75 19.73 -9.58
CA PRO A 190 -8.88 20.34 -10.27
C PRO A 190 -8.58 20.45 -11.76
N ALA A 191 -9.58 20.17 -12.60
CA ALA A 191 -9.45 20.25 -14.05
C ALA A 191 -9.26 21.72 -14.49
N GLY A 192 -8.01 22.16 -14.62
CA GLY A 192 -7.64 23.37 -15.38
C GLY A 192 -8.43 24.65 -15.07
N GLY A 193 -8.78 24.88 -13.80
CA GLY A 193 -9.34 26.17 -13.40
C GLY A 193 -8.32 27.29 -13.63
N THR A 194 -8.66 28.30 -14.41
CA THR A 194 -7.93 29.56 -14.42
C THR A 194 -7.89 30.11 -13.01
N ILE A 195 -6.70 30.20 -12.42
CA ILE A 195 -6.51 30.92 -11.16
C ILE A 195 -6.81 32.39 -11.46
N ASP A 196 -7.99 32.84 -11.05
CA ASP A 196 -8.32 34.26 -11.05
C ASP A 196 -7.64 34.90 -9.83
N TYR A 197 -6.43 35.42 -10.05
CA TYR A 197 -5.65 36.11 -9.03
C TYR A 197 -6.35 37.38 -8.50
N ASP A 198 -7.32 37.94 -9.24
CA ASP A 198 -8.02 39.18 -8.88
C ASP A 198 -9.22 38.94 -7.95
N LEU A 199 -9.76 37.73 -7.90
CA LEU A 199 -10.89 37.39 -7.01
C LEU A 199 -10.46 36.91 -5.62
N GLY A 200 -9.17 36.66 -5.38
CA GLY A 200 -8.68 36.16 -4.09
C GLY A 200 -9.29 34.81 -3.68
N VAL A 201 -9.91 34.11 -4.63
CA VAL A 201 -10.57 32.82 -4.42
C VAL A 201 -9.51 31.74 -4.53
N CYS A 202 -9.06 31.23 -3.38
CA CYS A 202 -8.21 30.02 -3.29
C CYS A 202 -9.04 28.73 -3.50
N ASP A 203 -9.89 28.70 -4.52
CA ASP A 203 -10.75 27.54 -4.80
C ASP A 203 -10.10 26.66 -5.86
N LEU A 204 -9.02 25.98 -5.43
CA LEU A 204 -8.44 24.84 -6.13
C LEU A 204 -8.88 23.58 -5.39
N SER A 205 -10.17 23.30 -5.46
CA SER A 205 -10.83 22.17 -4.83
C SER A 205 -10.58 20.90 -5.63
N GLY A 206 -9.41 20.28 -5.44
CA GLY A 206 -9.17 18.93 -5.96
C GLY A 206 -9.92 17.87 -5.15
N GLU A 207 -10.23 16.74 -5.78
CA GLU A 207 -11.05 15.66 -5.20
C GLU A 207 -10.18 14.63 -4.48
N GLY A 208 -10.54 14.29 -3.25
CA GLY A 208 -9.89 13.21 -2.49
C GLY A 208 -10.67 11.90 -2.59
N ARG A 209 -9.98 10.78 -2.78
CA ARG A 209 -10.59 9.43 -2.79
C ARG A 209 -9.91 8.51 -1.79
N LEU A 210 -10.68 7.57 -1.22
CA LEU A 210 -10.17 6.45 -0.42
C LEU A 210 -10.48 5.12 -1.10
N TYR A 211 -9.45 4.34 -1.36
CA TYR A 211 -9.53 3.00 -1.94
C TYR A 211 -9.37 1.94 -0.86
N VAL A 212 -10.12 0.84 -1.00
CA VAL A 212 -10.06 -0.33 -0.12
C VAL A 212 -9.95 -1.60 -0.95
N LEU A 213 -8.75 -2.16 -1.02
CA LEU A 213 -8.45 -3.35 -1.81
C LEU A 213 -7.90 -4.46 -0.90
N ASP A 214 -8.14 -5.71 -1.27
CA ASP A 214 -7.50 -6.87 -0.65
C ASP A 214 -5.98 -6.79 -0.82
N LEU A 215 -5.25 -6.97 0.29
CA LEU A 215 -3.80 -6.86 0.32
C LEU A 215 -3.13 -7.88 -0.61
N HIS A 216 -3.68 -9.09 -0.69
CA HIS A 216 -3.04 -10.20 -1.37
C HIS A 216 -3.21 -10.14 -2.88
N LYS A 217 -4.42 -9.84 -3.36
CA LYS A 217 -4.80 -9.96 -4.77
C LYS A 217 -5.41 -8.70 -5.38
N GLY A 218 -5.51 -7.60 -4.63
CA GLY A 218 -6.13 -6.37 -5.11
C GLY A 218 -7.63 -6.49 -5.37
N THR A 219 -8.27 -7.53 -4.82
CA THR A 219 -9.71 -7.77 -4.96
C THR A 219 -10.51 -6.69 -4.23
N ARG A 220 -11.58 -6.23 -4.85
CA ARG A 220 -12.47 -5.23 -4.27
C ARG A 220 -13.42 -5.91 -3.28
N THR A 221 -13.59 -5.32 -2.10
CA THR A 221 -14.51 -5.85 -1.08
C THR A 221 -15.95 -5.36 -1.31
N TYR A 222 -16.10 -4.17 -1.88
CA TYR A 222 -17.38 -3.50 -2.09
C TYR A 222 -17.64 -3.29 -3.58
N SER A 223 -18.91 -3.01 -3.91
CA SER A 223 -19.31 -2.65 -5.28
C SER A 223 -18.73 -1.30 -5.71
N GLU A 224 -18.54 -0.38 -4.77
CA GLU A 224 -17.87 0.89 -4.99
C GLU A 224 -16.36 0.72 -4.96
N LEU A 225 -15.67 1.38 -5.90
CA LEU A 225 -14.22 1.29 -6.03
C LEU A 225 -13.50 2.13 -4.98
N TYR A 226 -14.08 3.27 -4.62
CA TYR A 226 -13.53 4.21 -3.67
C TYR A 226 -14.66 4.95 -2.94
N TYR A 227 -14.34 5.49 -1.76
CA TYR A 227 -15.14 6.49 -1.08
C TYR A 227 -14.69 7.88 -1.53
N ASP A 228 -15.63 8.75 -1.88
CA ASP A 228 -15.37 10.17 -2.14
C ASP A 228 -15.17 10.91 -0.81
N LEU A 229 -14.00 11.50 -0.63
CA LEU A 229 -13.64 12.25 0.58
C LEU A 229 -13.97 13.75 0.46
N GLY A 230 -14.44 14.19 -0.70
CA GLY A 230 -14.72 15.57 -1.06
C GLY A 230 -13.45 16.36 -1.42
N GLU A 231 -13.63 17.68 -1.47
CA GLU A 231 -12.62 18.63 -1.94
C GLU A 231 -11.52 18.86 -0.90
N ARG A 232 -10.49 18.02 -0.93
CA ARG A 232 -9.34 18.10 -0.02
C ARG A 232 -8.16 17.30 -0.57
N VAL A 233 -6.98 17.58 -0.03
CA VAL A 233 -5.86 16.64 -0.08
C VAL A 233 -5.99 15.67 1.09
N PRO A 234 -6.24 14.36 0.86
CA PRO A 234 -6.36 13.40 1.96
C PRO A 234 -5.03 13.16 2.66
N ASP A 235 -5.08 12.91 3.97
CA ASP A 235 -3.93 12.47 4.77
C ASP A 235 -3.91 10.94 4.92
N THR A 236 -2.87 10.42 5.55
CA THR A 236 -2.68 8.99 5.85
C THR A 236 -3.84 8.48 6.69
N PRO A 237 -4.60 7.46 6.23
CA PRO A 237 -5.70 6.88 7.00
C PRO A 237 -5.28 6.46 8.41
N GLN A 238 -6.02 6.89 9.43
CA GLN A 238 -5.73 6.55 10.83
C GLN A 238 -6.80 5.63 11.40
N ILE A 239 -6.39 4.62 12.18
CA ILE A 239 -7.31 3.71 12.85
C ILE A 239 -7.66 4.24 14.24
N VAL A 240 -8.94 4.21 14.58
CA VAL A 240 -9.43 4.34 15.95
C VAL A 240 -10.28 3.15 16.31
N ILE A 241 -10.01 2.57 17.48
CA ILE A 241 -10.81 1.48 18.05
C ILE A 241 -11.44 2.03 19.34
N PRO A 242 -12.68 2.51 19.29
CA PRO A 242 -13.38 2.93 20.49
C PRO A 242 -13.62 1.74 21.41
N LYS A 243 -13.76 2.03 22.71
CA LYS A 243 -14.21 1.04 23.69
C LYS A 243 -15.57 0.50 23.27
N ALA A 244 -15.71 -0.83 23.26
CA ALA A 244 -17.00 -1.46 22.98
C ALA A 244 -18.03 -1.13 24.07
N ASP A 245 -19.28 -0.96 23.66
CA ASP A 245 -20.41 -0.97 24.57
C ASP A 245 -20.55 -2.36 25.21
N THR A 246 -21.04 -2.40 26.46
CA THR A 246 -21.15 -3.64 27.24
C THR A 246 -21.93 -4.71 26.46
N GLY A 247 -21.25 -5.80 26.08
CA GLY A 247 -21.84 -6.93 25.38
C GLY A 247 -21.68 -6.93 23.85
N ASN A 248 -21.05 -5.92 23.26
CA ASN A 248 -20.72 -5.87 21.84
C ASN A 248 -19.22 -6.10 21.59
N ASP A 249 -18.88 -6.55 20.40
CA ASP A 249 -17.49 -6.59 19.95
C ASP A 249 -16.99 -5.17 19.66
N THR A 250 -15.70 -4.92 19.91
CA THR A 250 -15.04 -3.69 19.44
C THR A 250 -15.06 -3.66 17.91
N ILE A 251 -15.32 -2.49 17.33
CA ILE A 251 -15.27 -2.27 15.87
C ILE A 251 -14.18 -1.23 15.61
N ALA A 252 -13.30 -1.49 14.66
CA ALA A 252 -12.30 -0.51 14.24
C ALA A 252 -12.87 0.43 13.16
N TYR A 253 -12.45 1.69 13.21
CA TYR A 253 -12.85 2.72 12.27
C TYR A 253 -11.61 3.38 11.68
N ILE A 254 -11.68 3.76 10.41
CA ILE A 254 -10.78 4.77 9.86
C ILE A 254 -11.37 6.15 10.12
N ILE A 255 -10.54 7.05 10.63
CA ILE A 255 -10.83 8.48 10.80
C ILE A 255 -9.94 9.33 9.89
N GLY A 256 -10.25 10.61 9.76
CA GLY A 256 -9.48 11.55 8.95
C GLY A 256 -9.75 11.44 7.44
N VAL A 257 -10.69 10.58 7.04
CA VAL A 257 -11.10 10.33 5.65
C VAL A 257 -12.18 11.29 5.15
N GLY A 258 -12.55 12.30 5.93
CA GLY A 258 -13.38 13.36 5.41
C GLY A 258 -14.87 13.04 5.30
N LYS A 259 -15.43 12.94 4.08
CA LYS A 259 -16.86 12.60 3.90
C LYS A 259 -17.16 11.13 4.23
N GLY A 260 -16.16 10.24 4.19
CA GLY A 260 -16.26 8.84 4.65
C GLY A 260 -17.48 8.08 4.09
N GLU A 261 -18.15 7.29 4.93
CA GLU A 261 -19.34 6.52 4.54
C GLU A 261 -20.61 7.38 4.50
N CYS A 262 -21.33 7.38 3.38
CA CYS A 262 -22.60 8.08 3.25
C CYS A 262 -23.80 7.12 3.22
N VAL A 263 -24.85 7.45 3.99
CA VAL A 263 -26.16 6.79 3.92
C VAL A 263 -27.19 7.85 3.52
N GLY A 264 -27.61 7.83 2.25
CA GLY A 264 -28.44 8.91 1.70
C GLY A 264 -27.64 10.21 1.57
N SER A 265 -28.14 11.31 2.14
CA SER A 265 -27.42 12.60 2.20
C SER A 265 -26.45 12.71 3.39
N ASP A 266 -26.50 11.76 4.33
CA ASP A 266 -25.76 11.85 5.58
C ASP A 266 -24.45 11.09 5.48
N CYS A 267 -23.36 11.85 5.40
CA CYS A 267 -21.99 11.37 5.31
C CYS A 267 -21.32 11.38 6.69
N LYS A 268 -20.74 10.24 7.09
CA LYS A 268 -20.00 10.07 8.35
C LYS A 268 -18.53 10.34 8.13
N GLY A 269 -17.89 11.06 9.05
CA GLY A 269 -16.44 11.32 9.02
C GLY A 269 -15.52 10.10 9.20
N THR A 270 -16.08 8.89 9.10
CA THR A 270 -15.43 7.63 9.43
C THR A 270 -15.83 6.54 8.44
N VAL A 271 -14.95 5.55 8.24
CA VAL A 271 -15.23 4.33 7.47
C VAL A 271 -15.08 3.12 8.40
N VAL A 272 -16.05 2.21 8.40
CA VAL A 272 -16.08 1.04 9.29
C VAL A 272 -15.17 -0.06 8.73
N LEU A 273 -14.30 -0.65 9.55
CA LEU A 273 -13.38 -1.70 9.11
C LEU A 273 -13.92 -3.12 9.25
N GLY A 274 -15.18 -3.27 9.69
CA GLY A 274 -15.91 -4.53 9.73
C GLY A 274 -15.46 -5.52 10.81
N SER A 275 -14.30 -5.30 11.44
CA SER A 275 -13.76 -6.11 12.53
C SER A 275 -13.09 -5.24 13.58
N GLY A 276 -13.09 -5.70 14.84
CA GLY A 276 -12.19 -5.21 15.88
C GLY A 276 -10.90 -6.00 15.92
N LEU A 277 -10.03 -5.68 16.88
CA LEU A 277 -8.88 -6.54 17.18
C LEU A 277 -9.39 -7.89 17.70
N THR A 278 -9.21 -8.93 16.90
CA THR A 278 -9.47 -10.31 17.32
C THR A 278 -8.13 -11.00 17.57
N THR A 279 -8.01 -11.70 18.70
CA THR A 279 -6.80 -12.47 19.02
C THR A 279 -6.75 -13.72 18.14
N ASN A 280 -5.83 -13.74 17.18
CA ASN A 280 -5.68 -14.88 16.26
C ASN A 280 -4.74 -15.98 16.83
N ARG A 281 -3.97 -15.69 17.89
CA ARG A 281 -3.12 -16.67 18.59
C ARG A 281 -3.04 -16.37 20.09
N ILE A 282 -3.30 -17.37 20.93
CA ILE A 282 -3.02 -17.34 22.37
C ILE A 282 -1.66 -18.02 22.56
N TYR A 283 -0.66 -17.26 23.01
CA TYR A 283 0.62 -17.82 23.45
C TYR A 283 0.58 -17.97 24.96
N TYR A 284 0.77 -19.19 25.45
CA TYR A 284 1.07 -19.44 26.86
C TYR A 284 2.57 -19.28 27.04
N HIS A 285 3.01 -18.22 27.72
CA HIS A 285 4.34 -18.15 28.28
C HIS A 285 4.28 -18.84 29.65
N ILE A 286 4.99 -19.95 29.81
CA ILE A 286 5.31 -20.49 31.13
C ILE A 286 6.60 -19.78 31.51
N GLU A 287 6.53 -18.92 32.52
CA GLU A 287 7.74 -18.44 33.21
C GLU A 287 8.41 -19.67 33.86
N GLU A 288 9.67 -19.96 33.48
CA GLU A 288 10.58 -20.82 34.27
C GLU A 288 11.51 -19.94 35.12
#